data_AF-A0A523Q9X0-F1
#
_entry.id   AF-A0A523Q9X0-F1
#
_cell.length_a   1.000
_cell.length_b   1.000
_cell.length_c   1.000
_cell.angle_alpha   90.00
_cell.angle_beta   90.00
_cell.angle_gamma   90.00
#
_symmetry.space_group_name_H-M   'P 1'
#
loop_
_entity.id
_entity.type
_entity.pdbx_description
1 polymer ?
#
loop_
_entity_poly.entity_id
_entity_poly.type
_entity_poly.pdbx_seq_one_letter_code
_entity_poly.pdbx_strand_id
1 'polypeptide(L)'
;MKAVILQGSSAAPPPPVALAYATRASPHTTLPTSQRPRDTAPTSRHGVVALSDTGAQWALVNMAANVADRLQADAAAHNHIGWCDAQHRAIVLTDAQVDHVAGLLSLRDGSPIDLYATPAVFEALSRSLPVLPVLQHYCGVHWHIIPVAGETQCANFRIEQLPHLEFTALATQGPTPPYLAEHETQSAAGHSIAIAVRDRDSGQRLFCAPGAVALGYTELDWMRSADCVLIDGLTTWPADEAQDDWLARRKVLLGVAQRAQGGACPDGFECASDGMVIDL
;
A
#
# COMPACT_ATOMS: atom_id res chain seq x y z
N MET A 1 -15.65 9.05 -8.48
CA MET A 1 -14.64 8.39 -7.61
C MET A 1 -13.35 9.20 -7.57
N LYS A 2 -12.63 9.25 -6.43
CA LYS A 2 -11.33 9.93 -6.29
C LYS A 2 -10.29 9.01 -5.66
N ALA A 3 -9.10 9.00 -6.23
CA ALA A 3 -7.93 8.31 -5.68
C ALA A 3 -6.80 9.31 -5.40
N VAL A 4 -6.12 9.16 -4.27
CA VAL A 4 -4.96 9.99 -3.88
C VAL A 4 -3.80 9.07 -3.52
N ILE A 5 -2.63 9.31 -4.12
CA ILE A 5 -1.44 8.52 -3.85
C ILE A 5 -0.60 9.20 -2.77
N LEU A 6 -0.25 8.45 -1.73
CA LEU A 6 0.54 8.90 -0.59
C LEU A 6 1.85 8.09 -0.52
N GLN A 7 2.99 8.76 -0.68
CA GLN A 7 4.32 8.14 -0.76
C GLN A 7 5.29 8.63 0.34
N GLY A 8 4.81 9.37 1.34
CA GLY A 8 5.59 9.75 2.51
C GLY A 8 6.88 10.52 2.17
N SER A 9 6.82 11.44 1.20
CA SER A 9 7.99 12.24 0.85
C SER A 9 8.18 13.34 1.90
N SER A 10 9.18 13.19 2.77
CA SER A 10 9.74 14.33 3.50
C SER A 10 10.32 15.30 2.46
N ALA A 11 9.69 16.46 2.28
CA ALA A 11 10.45 17.64 1.90
C ALA A 11 11.48 17.84 3.02
N ALA A 12 12.77 17.73 2.69
CA ALA A 12 13.84 17.85 3.68
C ALA A 12 13.68 19.17 4.47
N PRO A 13 13.69 19.16 5.81
CA PRO A 13 13.82 20.40 6.56
C PRO A 13 15.16 21.06 6.19
N PRO A 14 15.24 22.41 6.12
CA PRO A 14 16.50 23.09 5.84
C PRO A 14 17.57 22.63 6.86
N PRO A 15 18.84 22.50 6.44
CA PRO A 15 19.87 21.97 7.31
C PRO A 15 19.94 22.79 8.60
N PRO A 16 20.06 22.14 9.78
CA PRO A 16 20.20 22.87 11.03
C PRO A 16 21.47 23.73 10.95
N VAL A 17 21.34 25.01 11.32
CA VAL A 17 22.49 25.90 11.52
C VAL A 17 23.41 25.24 12.55
N ALA A 18 24.61 24.87 12.11
CA ALA A 18 25.60 24.21 12.95
C ALA A 18 26.06 25.15 14.06
N LEU A 19 25.54 24.96 15.27
CA LEU A 19 26.13 25.48 16.49
C LEU A 19 27.29 24.54 16.89
N ALA A 20 28.50 24.94 16.50
CA ALA A 20 29.72 24.26 16.89
C ALA A 20 29.93 24.36 18.41
N TYR A 21 29.72 23.26 19.13
CA TYR A 21 30.28 23.08 20.47
C TYR A 21 31.45 22.09 20.37
N ALA A 22 32.65 22.61 20.59
CA ALA A 22 33.86 21.83 20.73
C ALA A 22 33.93 21.26 22.15
N THR A 23 33.97 19.93 22.29
CA THR A 23 34.38 19.27 23.53
C THR A 23 35.43 18.21 23.25
N ARG A 24 36.51 18.33 24.03
CA ARG A 24 37.78 17.60 23.94
C ARG A 24 37.63 16.09 24.14
N ALA A 25 38.42 15.35 23.37
CA ALA A 25 38.60 13.91 23.40
C ALA A 25 39.32 13.40 24.68
N SER A 26 39.09 12.12 24.99
CA SER A 26 40.08 11.20 25.60
C SER A 26 39.71 9.74 25.28
N PRO A 27 40.69 8.81 25.24
CA PRO A 27 40.66 7.69 24.31
C PRO A 27 40.41 6.33 25.00
N HIS A 28 39.58 5.48 24.40
CA HIS A 28 39.59 4.05 24.70
C HIS A 28 39.46 3.21 23.41
N THR A 29 40.57 2.54 23.11
CA THR A 29 40.77 1.23 22.46
C THR A 29 39.74 0.75 21.43
N THR A 30 40.11 0.85 20.16
CA THR A 30 39.45 0.24 18.99
C THR A 30 39.78 -1.26 18.89
N LEU A 31 38.75 -2.11 18.86
CA LEU A 31 38.81 -3.45 18.28
C LEU A 31 38.30 -3.36 16.82
N PRO A 32 38.96 -3.99 15.83
CA PRO A 32 38.52 -3.89 14.45
C PRO A 32 37.31 -4.79 14.22
N THR A 33 36.12 -4.21 14.10
CA THR A 33 34.96 -4.92 13.55
C THR A 33 35.08 -4.89 12.03
N SER A 34 35.28 -6.06 11.44
CA SER A 34 35.18 -6.30 10.00
C SER A 34 33.73 -6.07 9.54
N GLN A 35 33.38 -4.82 9.25
CA GLN A 35 32.13 -4.50 8.57
C GLN A 35 32.25 -4.93 7.10
N ARG A 36 31.67 -6.09 6.78
CA ARG A 36 31.21 -6.30 5.39
C ARG A 36 30.23 -5.16 5.08
N PRO A 37 30.36 -4.48 3.94
CA PRO A 37 29.31 -3.55 3.52
C PRO A 37 28.02 -4.36 3.40
N ARG A 38 27.01 -4.02 4.21
CA ARG A 38 25.65 -4.44 3.89
C ARG A 38 25.33 -3.73 2.59
N ASP A 39 25.05 -4.50 1.54
CA ASP A 39 24.26 -3.98 0.43
C ASP A 39 22.96 -3.48 1.06
N THR A 40 22.91 -2.18 1.32
CA THR A 40 21.66 -1.50 1.68
C THR A 40 20.86 -1.49 0.40
N ALA A 41 20.11 -2.57 0.17
CA ALA A 41 19.02 -2.55 -0.80
C ALA A 41 18.22 -1.27 -0.50
N PRO A 42 18.08 -0.38 -1.48
CA PRO A 42 17.40 0.88 -1.26
C PRO A 42 15.98 0.59 -0.77
N THR A 43 15.56 1.26 0.29
CA THR A 43 14.19 1.15 0.81
C THR A 43 13.23 1.57 -0.31
N SER A 44 12.57 0.59 -0.91
CA SER A 44 11.46 0.81 -1.81
C SER A 44 10.44 1.68 -1.09
N ARG A 45 10.08 2.82 -1.66
CA ARG A 45 9.06 3.70 -1.08
C ARG A 45 7.69 3.14 -1.48
N HIS A 46 7.17 2.23 -0.68
CA HIS A 46 5.84 1.68 -0.90
C HIS A 46 4.78 2.77 -0.68
N GLY A 47 3.88 2.90 -1.66
CA GLY A 47 2.81 3.90 -1.65
C GLY A 47 1.54 3.37 -1.01
N VAL A 48 0.82 4.24 -0.31
CA VAL A 48 -0.57 4.03 0.13
C VAL A 48 -1.49 4.71 -0.87
N VAL A 49 -2.60 4.08 -1.21
CA VAL A 49 -3.63 4.69 -2.07
C VAL A 49 -4.85 4.98 -1.21
N ALA A 50 -5.26 6.24 -1.14
CA ALA A 50 -6.49 6.65 -0.48
C ALA A 50 -7.63 6.75 -1.52
N LEU A 51 -8.76 6.11 -1.25
CA LEU A 51 -9.93 6.06 -2.12
C LEU A 51 -11.13 6.74 -1.46
N SER A 52 -11.91 7.47 -2.25
CA SER A 52 -13.12 8.14 -1.82
C SER A 52 -14.17 8.17 -2.94
N ASP A 53 -15.45 8.11 -2.58
CA ASP A 53 -16.55 8.35 -3.52
C ASP A 53 -16.91 9.84 -3.64
N THR A 54 -16.97 10.53 -2.50
CA THR A 54 -17.52 11.89 -2.33
C THR A 54 -16.48 12.92 -1.90
N GLY A 55 -15.27 12.48 -1.53
CA GLY A 55 -14.20 13.30 -0.97
C GLY A 55 -14.29 13.54 0.55
N ALA A 56 -15.39 13.14 1.18
CA ALA A 56 -15.60 13.32 2.63
C ALA A 56 -15.04 12.16 3.45
N GLN A 57 -15.32 10.92 3.03
CA GLN A 57 -14.85 9.70 3.68
C GLN A 57 -13.77 9.02 2.82
N TRP A 58 -12.84 8.35 3.47
CA TRP A 58 -11.68 7.78 2.80
C TRP A 58 -11.39 6.36 3.31
N ALA A 59 -11.06 5.46 2.40
CA ALA A 59 -10.46 4.16 2.72
C ALA A 59 -9.02 4.14 2.22
N LEU A 60 -8.11 3.57 3.01
CA LEU A 60 -6.71 3.40 2.61
C LEU A 60 -6.49 1.98 2.10
N VAL A 61 -5.76 1.86 0.99
CA VAL A 61 -5.20 0.60 0.50
C VAL A 61 -3.75 0.54 0.96
N ASN A 62 -3.47 -0.44 1.81
CA ASN A 62 -2.25 -0.61 2.60
C ASN A 62 -1.99 0.57 3.56
N MET A 63 -1.03 0.37 4.46
CA MET A 63 -0.61 1.36 5.42
C MET A 63 0.91 1.29 5.68
N ALA A 64 1.66 2.04 4.89
CA ALA A 64 3.11 2.14 5.00
C ALA A 64 3.55 3.09 6.14
N ALA A 65 4.68 2.79 6.78
CA ALA A 65 5.16 3.54 7.94
C ALA A 65 5.43 5.03 7.64
N ASN A 66 6.05 5.32 6.50
CA ASN A 66 6.33 6.68 6.01
C ASN A 66 5.07 7.53 5.77
N VAL A 67 3.93 6.89 5.46
CA VAL A 67 2.66 7.59 5.26
C VAL A 67 1.99 7.90 6.60
N ALA A 68 2.19 7.06 7.61
CA ALA A 68 1.61 7.28 8.94
C ALA A 68 2.11 8.58 9.58
N ASP A 69 3.42 8.83 9.50
CA ASP A 69 4.04 10.05 10.00
C ASP A 69 3.47 11.30 9.32
N ARG A 70 3.23 11.21 8.00
CA ARG A 70 2.63 12.29 7.23
C ARG A 70 1.18 12.55 7.63
N LEU A 71 0.36 11.52 7.76
CA LEU A 71 -1.05 11.68 8.16
C LEU A 71 -1.17 12.33 9.54
N GLN A 72 -0.28 11.99 10.47
CA GLN A 72 -0.21 12.65 11.78
C GLN A 72 0.21 14.13 11.67
N ALA A 73 1.20 14.44 10.83
CA ALA A 73 1.63 15.82 10.58
C ALA A 73 0.54 16.67 9.92
N ASP A 74 -0.15 16.12 8.91
CA ASP A 74 -1.24 16.80 8.20
C ASP A 74 -2.46 17.02 9.13
N ALA A 75 -2.74 16.08 10.04
CA ALA A 75 -3.78 16.24 11.07
C ALA A 75 -3.44 17.37 12.05
N ALA A 76 -2.21 17.43 12.54
CA ALA A 76 -1.76 18.53 13.42
C ALA A 76 -1.86 19.90 12.72
N ALA A 77 -1.71 19.93 11.40
CA ALA A 77 -1.83 21.12 10.57
C ALA A 77 -3.27 21.44 10.11
N HIS A 78 -4.28 20.62 10.46
CA HIS A 78 -5.67 20.71 9.98
C HIS A 78 -5.81 20.71 8.44
N ASN A 79 -4.84 20.11 7.74
CA ASN A 79 -4.80 20.01 6.28
C ASN A 79 -5.20 18.61 5.79
N HIS A 80 -5.75 17.78 6.67
CA HIS A 80 -6.00 16.39 6.38
C HIS A 80 -7.28 16.19 5.56
N ILE A 81 -7.16 15.28 4.60
CA ILE A 81 -8.26 14.45 4.12
C ILE A 81 -9.01 13.91 5.35
N GLY A 82 -10.34 14.06 5.43
CA GLY A 82 -11.20 13.79 6.61
C GLY A 82 -11.11 12.39 7.25
N TRP A 83 -10.17 11.56 6.80
CA TRP A 83 -9.74 10.30 7.36
C TRP A 83 -9.30 10.38 8.83
N CYS A 84 -8.54 11.40 9.24
CA CYS A 84 -8.05 11.47 10.63
C CYS A 84 -9.18 11.64 11.65
N ASP A 85 -10.28 12.28 11.25
CA ASP A 85 -11.48 12.55 12.05
C ASP A 85 -12.56 11.47 11.89
N ALA A 86 -12.31 10.43 11.09
CA ALA A 86 -13.27 9.37 10.87
C ALA A 86 -13.57 8.62 12.18
N GLN A 87 -14.85 8.33 12.41
CA GLN A 87 -15.27 7.52 13.57
C GLN A 87 -14.66 6.10 13.51
N HIS A 88 -14.49 5.58 12.29
CA HIS A 88 -13.85 4.31 12.00
C HIS A 88 -12.92 4.50 10.80
N ARG A 89 -11.70 3.97 10.89
CA ARG A 89 -10.70 4.06 9.82
C ARG A 89 -10.76 2.81 8.97
N ALA A 90 -11.28 2.95 7.75
CA ALA A 90 -11.31 1.85 6.78
C ALA A 90 -9.92 1.64 6.16
N ILE A 91 -9.36 0.45 6.33
CA ILE A 91 -8.06 0.05 5.75
C ILE A 91 -8.23 -1.29 5.06
N VAL A 92 -7.86 -1.35 3.79
CA VAL A 92 -7.81 -2.57 2.98
C VAL A 92 -6.36 -3.00 2.85
N LEU A 93 -6.04 -4.24 3.21
CA LEU A 93 -4.70 -4.80 3.03
C LEU A 93 -4.68 -5.71 1.82
N THR A 94 -3.73 -5.48 0.92
CA THR A 94 -3.52 -6.33 -0.26
C THR A 94 -2.66 -7.54 0.02
N ASP A 95 -1.77 -7.44 1.00
CA ASP A 95 -0.87 -8.50 1.41
C ASP A 95 -0.37 -8.24 2.84
N ALA A 96 0.51 -9.13 3.32
CA ALA A 96 1.12 -9.02 4.64
C ALA A 96 2.59 -8.54 4.58
N GLN A 97 3.04 -7.89 3.50
CA GLN A 97 4.39 -7.33 3.44
C GLN A 97 4.57 -6.26 4.51
N VAL A 98 5.72 -6.28 5.19
CA VAL A 98 6.01 -5.34 6.29
C VAL A 98 5.82 -3.89 5.83
N ASP A 99 6.27 -3.56 4.62
CA ASP A 99 6.14 -2.20 4.09
C ASP A 99 4.70 -1.76 3.84
N HIS A 100 3.75 -2.70 3.73
CA HIS A 100 2.33 -2.44 3.54
C HIS A 100 1.53 -2.42 4.84
N VAL A 101 2.10 -2.87 5.96
CA VAL A 101 1.40 -3.00 7.25
C VAL A 101 2.07 -2.26 8.39
N ALA A 102 3.34 -1.87 8.25
CA ALA A 102 4.13 -1.28 9.33
C ALA A 102 3.53 0.01 9.90
N GLY A 103 2.82 0.79 9.08
CA GLY A 103 2.18 2.03 9.51
C GLY A 103 0.95 1.83 10.40
N LEU A 104 0.40 0.61 10.49
CA LEU A 104 -0.78 0.33 11.31
C LEU A 104 -0.53 0.64 12.80
N LEU A 105 0.66 0.34 13.32
CA LEU A 105 1.02 0.59 14.72
C LEU A 105 1.08 2.08 15.09
N SER A 106 1.27 2.95 14.10
CA SER A 106 1.23 4.40 14.28
C SER A 106 -0.20 4.93 14.40
N LEU A 107 -1.22 4.11 14.12
CA LEU A 107 -2.63 4.49 14.21
C LEU A 107 -3.26 4.16 15.56
N ARG A 108 -2.52 3.49 16.45
CA ARG A 108 -3.02 2.96 17.74
C ARG A 108 -3.68 4.01 18.65
N ASP A 109 -3.30 5.28 18.52
CA ASP A 109 -3.79 6.38 19.37
C ASP A 109 -5.05 7.06 18.77
N GLY A 110 -5.59 6.52 17.69
CA GLY A 110 -6.76 7.05 16.98
C GLY A 110 -8.04 6.21 17.13
N SER A 111 -9.00 6.46 16.23
CA SER A 111 -10.27 5.73 16.15
C SER A 111 -10.09 4.24 15.81
N PRO A 112 -11.10 3.40 16.10
CA PRO A 112 -11.09 1.98 15.70
C PRO A 112 -10.80 1.77 14.22
N ILE A 113 -10.12 0.67 13.91
CA ILE A 113 -9.75 0.30 12.54
C ILE A 113 -10.73 -0.75 12.02
N ASP A 114 -11.44 -0.43 10.95
CA ASP A 114 -12.18 -1.43 10.17
C ASP A 114 -11.22 -1.99 9.11
N LEU A 115 -10.71 -3.19 9.38
CA LEU A 115 -9.68 -3.86 8.61
C LEU A 115 -10.29 -4.84 7.61
N TYR A 116 -10.12 -4.55 6.33
CA TYR A 116 -10.52 -5.42 5.23
C TYR A 116 -9.31 -6.23 4.78
N ALA A 117 -9.31 -7.53 5.06
CA ALA A 117 -8.20 -8.41 4.75
C ALA A 117 -8.68 -9.84 4.45
N THR A 118 -7.91 -10.56 3.65
CA THR A 118 -8.12 -12.00 3.41
C THR A 118 -7.82 -12.80 4.69
N PRO A 119 -8.31 -14.05 4.80
CA PRO A 119 -7.95 -14.94 5.91
C PRO A 119 -6.44 -15.13 6.07
N ALA A 120 -5.70 -15.28 4.96
CA ALA A 120 -4.25 -15.48 4.99
C ALA A 120 -3.51 -14.27 5.58
N VAL A 121 -3.86 -13.05 5.14
CA VAL A 121 -3.26 -11.82 5.66
C VAL A 121 -3.64 -11.62 7.13
N PHE A 122 -4.90 -11.85 7.50
CA PHE A 122 -5.34 -11.74 8.89
C PHE A 122 -4.60 -12.73 9.80
N GLU A 123 -4.39 -13.98 9.36
CA GLU A 123 -3.64 -14.97 10.10
C GLU A 123 -2.17 -14.56 10.27
N ALA A 124 -1.50 -14.12 9.20
CA ALA A 124 -0.13 -13.65 9.24
C ALA A 124 0.06 -12.52 10.27
N LEU A 125 -0.86 -11.54 10.29
CA LEU A 125 -0.80 -10.38 11.19
C LEU A 125 -1.30 -10.67 12.61
N SER A 126 -1.88 -11.85 12.84
CA SER A 126 -2.30 -12.32 14.16
C SER A 126 -1.27 -13.24 14.80
N ARG A 127 -0.52 -14.01 14.01
CA ARG A 127 0.40 -15.06 14.49
C ARG A 127 1.86 -14.72 14.25
N SER A 128 2.26 -14.57 12.99
CA SER A 128 3.67 -14.47 12.60
C SER A 128 4.23 -13.07 12.84
N LEU A 129 3.43 -12.05 12.57
CA LEU A 129 3.73 -10.65 12.86
C LEU A 129 2.55 -10.06 13.66
N PRO A 130 2.50 -10.24 15.00
CA PRO A 130 1.31 -10.01 15.81
C PRO A 130 0.98 -8.53 16.02
N VAL A 131 0.62 -7.83 14.95
CA VAL A 131 0.23 -6.41 14.94
C VAL A 131 -1.22 -6.26 15.35
N LEU A 132 -2.12 -7.13 14.88
CA LEU A 132 -3.55 -7.02 15.18
C LEU A 132 -3.88 -7.22 16.66
N PRO A 133 -3.30 -8.22 17.36
CA PRO A 133 -3.54 -8.37 18.80
C PRO A 133 -3.08 -7.16 19.60
N VAL A 134 -1.97 -6.52 19.21
CA VAL A 134 -1.51 -5.28 19.83
C VAL A 134 -2.52 -4.17 19.60
N LEU A 135 -2.92 -3.90 18.35
CA LEU A 135 -3.87 -2.83 18.03
C LEU A 135 -5.25 -3.03 18.66
N GLN A 136 -5.67 -4.29 18.83
CA GLN A 136 -6.92 -4.63 19.51
C GLN A 136 -6.97 -4.09 20.95
N HIS A 137 -5.83 -3.97 21.64
CA HIS A 137 -5.75 -3.42 22.99
C HIS A 137 -5.71 -1.89 23.06
N TYR A 138 -5.45 -1.20 21.95
CA TYR A 138 -5.32 0.25 21.91
C TYR A 138 -6.55 0.91 21.29
N CYS A 139 -6.72 0.82 19.97
CA CYS A 139 -7.81 1.45 19.24
C CYS A 139 -8.97 0.48 18.93
N GLY A 140 -8.73 -0.83 19.03
CA GLY A 140 -9.65 -1.86 18.54
C GLY A 140 -9.54 -2.06 17.03
N VAL A 141 -9.72 -3.31 16.60
CA VAL A 141 -9.70 -3.72 15.20
C VAL A 141 -10.93 -4.55 14.90
N HIS A 142 -11.72 -4.14 13.91
CA HIS A 142 -12.84 -4.90 13.39
C HIS A 142 -12.43 -5.54 12.07
N TRP A 143 -12.35 -6.87 12.06
CA TRP A 143 -12.00 -7.59 10.84
C TRP A 143 -13.22 -7.79 9.94
N HIS A 144 -13.13 -7.25 8.73
CA HIS A 144 -14.03 -7.50 7.61
C HIS A 144 -13.34 -8.46 6.63
N ILE A 145 -13.90 -9.65 6.50
CA ILE A 145 -13.31 -10.69 5.66
C ILE A 145 -13.43 -10.35 4.17
N ILE A 146 -12.31 -10.42 3.46
CA ILE A 146 -12.28 -10.51 2.00
C ILE A 146 -12.21 -12.00 1.65
N PRO A 147 -13.27 -12.62 1.09
CA PRO A 147 -13.37 -14.09 0.99
C PRO A 147 -12.60 -14.65 -0.21
N VAL A 148 -11.32 -14.29 -0.33
CA VAL A 148 -10.35 -14.85 -1.28
C VAL A 148 -9.46 -15.81 -0.51
N ALA A 149 -9.71 -17.11 -0.66
CA ALA A 149 -8.97 -18.19 0.00
C ALA A 149 -9.24 -19.54 -0.69
N GLY A 150 -8.28 -20.46 -0.62
CA GLY A 150 -8.42 -21.80 -1.19
C GLY A 150 -8.64 -21.75 -2.70
N GLU A 151 -9.79 -22.26 -3.17
CA GLU A 151 -10.18 -22.25 -4.58
C GLU A 151 -10.79 -20.91 -5.03
N THR A 152 -11.19 -20.03 -4.11
CA THR A 152 -11.82 -18.75 -4.45
C THR A 152 -10.75 -17.72 -4.82
N GLN A 153 -10.60 -17.47 -6.12
CA GLN A 153 -9.63 -16.50 -6.66
C GLN A 153 -10.19 -15.08 -6.81
N CYS A 154 -11.50 -14.89 -6.72
CA CYS A 154 -12.14 -13.59 -6.91
C CYS A 154 -13.35 -13.45 -6.00
N ALA A 155 -13.49 -12.30 -5.34
CA ALA A 155 -14.63 -12.03 -4.47
C ALA A 155 -14.98 -10.55 -4.40
N ASN A 156 -16.29 -10.27 -4.32
CA ASN A 156 -16.79 -8.92 -4.10
C ASN A 156 -16.89 -8.62 -2.60
N PHE A 157 -16.59 -7.40 -2.23
CA PHE A 157 -16.80 -6.88 -0.88
C PHE A 157 -17.22 -5.40 -0.94
N ARG A 158 -17.65 -4.86 0.20
CA ARG A 158 -18.10 -3.48 0.33
C ARG A 158 -17.49 -2.84 1.56
N ILE A 159 -17.18 -1.57 1.44
CA ILE A 159 -16.73 -0.73 2.55
C ILE A 159 -17.90 0.17 2.91
N GLU A 160 -18.42 0.05 4.14
CA GLU A 160 -19.65 0.75 4.55
C GLU A 160 -19.52 2.28 4.44
N GLN A 161 -18.31 2.80 4.66
CA GLN A 161 -17.96 4.21 4.54
C GLN A 161 -17.99 4.74 3.10
N LEU A 162 -17.99 3.87 2.09
CA LEU A 162 -17.92 4.20 0.65
C LEU A 162 -19.04 3.49 -0.14
N PRO A 163 -20.33 3.80 0.12
CA PRO A 163 -21.47 3.03 -0.40
C PRO A 163 -21.66 3.12 -1.93
N HIS A 164 -21.04 4.11 -2.58
CA HIS A 164 -21.08 4.27 -4.02
C HIS A 164 -20.01 3.46 -4.75
N LEU A 165 -19.06 2.85 -4.02
CA LEU A 165 -17.98 2.03 -4.60
C LEU A 165 -18.25 0.54 -4.39
N GLU A 166 -18.13 -0.24 -5.46
CA GLU A 166 -18.09 -1.70 -5.42
C GLU A 166 -16.66 -2.17 -5.52
N PHE A 167 -16.23 -3.01 -4.56
CA PHE A 167 -14.88 -3.56 -4.53
C PHE A 167 -14.90 -5.03 -4.92
N THR A 168 -13.93 -5.42 -5.74
CA THR A 168 -13.67 -6.80 -6.12
C THR A 168 -12.20 -7.10 -5.86
N ALA A 169 -11.93 -8.09 -5.01
CA ALA A 169 -10.61 -8.60 -4.76
C ALA A 169 -10.29 -9.76 -5.71
N LEU A 170 -9.08 -9.75 -6.25
CA LEU A 170 -8.56 -10.74 -7.18
C LEU A 170 -7.28 -11.31 -6.60
N ALA A 171 -7.17 -12.63 -6.45
CA ALA A 171 -5.97 -13.28 -5.99
C ALA A 171 -4.83 -13.06 -6.99
N THR A 172 -3.69 -12.59 -6.49
CA THR A 172 -2.50 -12.33 -7.32
C THR A 172 -1.29 -13.12 -6.82
N GLN A 173 -0.27 -13.20 -7.66
CA GLN A 173 1.03 -13.72 -7.24
C GLN A 173 1.88 -12.55 -6.71
N GLY A 174 2.03 -12.51 -5.39
CA GLY A 174 2.90 -11.57 -4.68
C GLY A 174 4.16 -12.25 -4.15
N PRO A 175 5.15 -11.49 -3.67
CA PRO A 175 6.29 -12.10 -2.99
C PRO A 175 5.82 -12.61 -1.63
N THR A 176 6.30 -13.79 -1.21
CA THR A 176 6.12 -14.26 0.17
C THR A 176 6.97 -13.39 1.10
N PRO A 177 6.40 -12.79 2.16
CA PRO A 177 7.18 -12.05 3.16
C PRO A 177 8.24 -12.95 3.82
N PRO A 178 9.48 -12.48 4.07
CA PRO A 178 10.54 -13.30 4.65
C PRO A 178 10.18 -13.97 5.98
N TYR A 179 9.35 -13.32 6.79
CA TYR A 179 8.90 -13.84 8.08
C TYR A 179 7.83 -14.94 7.97
N LEU A 180 7.29 -15.20 6.77
CA LEU A 180 6.36 -16.29 6.47
C LEU A 180 7.03 -17.46 5.75
N ALA A 181 8.25 -17.27 5.24
CA ALA A 181 8.95 -18.24 4.39
C ALA A 181 9.13 -19.65 5.02
N GLU A 182 9.21 -19.73 6.35
CA GLU A 182 9.37 -21.00 7.07
C GLU A 182 8.04 -21.72 7.36
N HIS A 183 6.91 -21.03 7.20
CA HIS A 183 5.58 -21.49 7.61
C HIS A 183 4.62 -21.73 6.42
N GLU A 184 4.94 -21.26 5.22
CA GLU A 184 4.09 -21.45 4.04
C GLU A 184 4.19 -22.89 3.50
N THR A 185 3.16 -23.69 3.79
CA THR A 185 3.01 -25.07 3.29
C THR A 185 1.70 -25.30 2.53
N GLN A 186 0.88 -24.26 2.33
CA GLN A 186 -0.45 -24.37 1.73
C GLN A 186 -0.82 -23.15 0.87
N SER A 187 -1.75 -23.41 -0.07
CA SER A 187 -2.20 -22.57 -1.21
C SER A 187 -1.90 -21.07 -1.11
N ALA A 188 -1.24 -20.54 -2.14
CA ALA A 188 -0.90 -19.11 -2.25
C ALA A 188 -2.13 -18.17 -2.34
N ALA A 189 -3.34 -18.70 -2.58
CA ALA A 189 -4.55 -17.91 -2.78
C ALA A 189 -4.89 -17.06 -1.55
N GLY A 190 -4.91 -15.74 -1.75
CA GLY A 190 -5.24 -14.75 -0.72
C GLY A 190 -4.04 -14.19 0.05
N HIS A 191 -2.81 -14.65 -0.18
CA HIS A 191 -1.61 -14.01 0.41
C HIS A 191 -1.32 -12.63 -0.21
N SER A 192 -1.68 -12.46 -1.48
CA SER A 192 -1.64 -11.21 -2.21
C SER A 192 -2.91 -11.07 -3.04
N ILE A 193 -3.49 -9.87 -3.06
CA ILE A 193 -4.65 -9.54 -3.88
C ILE A 193 -4.46 -8.22 -4.62
N ALA A 194 -5.03 -8.12 -5.82
CA ALA A 194 -5.38 -6.87 -6.45
C ALA A 194 -6.81 -6.46 -6.10
N ILE A 195 -7.10 -5.17 -6.20
CA ILE A 195 -8.41 -4.58 -5.93
C ILE A 195 -8.89 -3.88 -7.20
N ALA A 196 -10.00 -4.35 -7.75
CA ALA A 196 -10.79 -3.62 -8.73
C ALA A 196 -11.90 -2.85 -8.00
N VAL A 197 -12.08 -1.59 -8.36
CA VAL A 197 -13.10 -0.71 -7.78
C VAL A 197 -13.96 -0.16 -8.90
N ARG A 198 -15.27 -0.22 -8.72
CA ARG A 198 -16.24 0.36 -9.65
C ARG A 198 -17.11 1.38 -8.94
N ASP A 199 -17.16 2.58 -9.49
CA ASP A 199 -18.13 3.59 -9.10
C ASP A 199 -19.51 3.21 -9.68
N ARG A 200 -20.52 3.07 -8.81
CA ARG A 200 -21.87 2.65 -9.20
C ARG A 200 -22.64 3.74 -9.94
N ASP A 201 -22.32 5.00 -9.70
CA ASP A 201 -23.04 6.14 -10.26
C ASP A 201 -22.49 6.50 -11.63
N SER A 202 -21.15 6.59 -11.75
CA SER A 202 -20.50 6.93 -13.01
C SER A 202 -20.16 5.73 -13.88
N GLY A 203 -20.11 4.53 -13.30
CA GLY A 203 -19.68 3.30 -13.97
C GLY A 203 -18.16 3.15 -14.13
N GLN A 204 -17.39 4.13 -13.68
CA GLN A 204 -15.94 4.19 -13.83
C GLN A 204 -15.21 3.14 -13.01
N ARG A 205 -14.08 2.68 -13.53
CA ARG A 205 -13.34 1.54 -12.99
C ARG A 205 -11.89 1.89 -12.71
N LEU A 206 -11.44 1.53 -11.51
CA LEU A 206 -10.06 1.61 -11.07
C LEU A 206 -9.54 0.20 -10.81
N PHE A 207 -8.37 -0.13 -11.32
CA PHE A 207 -7.65 -1.35 -10.96
C PHE A 207 -6.39 -1.00 -10.17
N CYS A 208 -6.21 -1.61 -9.00
CA CYS A 208 -5.10 -1.33 -8.09
C CYS A 208 -4.45 -2.64 -7.65
N ALA A 209 -3.19 -2.87 -8.02
CA ALA A 209 -2.43 -4.06 -7.65
C ALA A 209 -1.09 -3.67 -6.98
N PRO A 210 -1.10 -3.04 -5.81
CA PRO A 210 0.11 -2.77 -5.06
C PRO A 210 0.68 -4.08 -4.52
N GLY A 211 1.95 -4.38 -4.79
CA GLY A 211 2.62 -5.59 -4.32
C GLY A 211 2.47 -6.84 -5.20
N ALA A 212 1.80 -6.76 -6.36
CA ALA A 212 1.76 -7.87 -7.31
C ALA A 212 3.10 -8.02 -8.04
N VAL A 213 3.65 -9.24 -8.08
CA VAL A 213 4.87 -9.57 -8.84
C VAL A 213 4.51 -10.02 -10.26
N ALA A 214 3.45 -10.81 -10.39
CA ALA A 214 2.96 -11.29 -11.66
C ALA A 214 1.43 -11.24 -11.71
N LEU A 215 0.91 -10.72 -12.82
CA LEU A 215 -0.51 -10.72 -13.15
C LEU A 215 -0.80 -11.78 -14.22
N GLY A 216 -1.89 -12.52 -14.06
CA GLY A 216 -2.38 -13.48 -15.03
C GLY A 216 -3.41 -12.87 -15.99
N TYR A 217 -4.00 -13.74 -16.81
CA TYR A 217 -4.98 -13.32 -17.82
C TYR A 217 -6.25 -12.71 -17.21
N THR A 218 -6.71 -13.26 -16.07
CA THR A 218 -7.88 -12.72 -15.38
C THR A 218 -7.65 -11.27 -14.97
N GLU A 219 -6.51 -10.98 -14.35
CA GLU A 219 -6.16 -9.63 -13.90
C GLU A 219 -5.96 -8.68 -15.08
N LEU A 220 -5.39 -9.17 -16.19
CA LEU A 220 -5.24 -8.42 -17.43
C LEU A 220 -6.59 -8.01 -18.03
N ASP A 221 -7.60 -8.87 -18.01
CA ASP A 221 -8.95 -8.52 -18.47
C ASP A 221 -9.58 -7.41 -17.61
N TRP A 222 -9.32 -7.43 -16.30
CA TRP A 222 -9.71 -6.33 -15.42
C TRP A 222 -8.99 -5.03 -15.76
N MET A 223 -7.66 -5.08 -15.96
CA MET A 223 -6.84 -3.93 -16.37
C MET A 223 -7.33 -3.33 -17.70
N ARG A 224 -7.62 -4.17 -18.70
CA ARG A 224 -8.15 -3.73 -20.01
C ARG A 224 -9.46 -2.99 -19.88
N SER A 225 -10.31 -3.43 -18.93
CA SER A 225 -11.62 -2.82 -18.71
C SER A 225 -11.60 -1.59 -17.80
N ALA A 226 -10.47 -1.29 -17.16
CA ALA A 226 -10.35 -0.20 -16.20
C ALA A 226 -10.12 1.14 -16.90
N ASP A 227 -10.68 2.23 -16.35
CA ASP A 227 -10.41 3.60 -16.79
C ASP A 227 -9.08 4.12 -16.23
N CYS A 228 -8.67 3.60 -15.07
CA CYS A 228 -7.39 3.87 -14.43
C CYS A 228 -6.75 2.60 -13.87
N VAL A 229 -5.43 2.47 -14.06
CA VAL A 229 -4.64 1.34 -13.59
C VAL A 229 -3.51 1.84 -12.70
N LEU A 230 -3.42 1.31 -11.47
CA LEU A 230 -2.35 1.56 -10.50
C LEU A 230 -1.64 0.22 -10.21
N ILE A 231 -0.38 0.10 -10.57
CA ILE A 231 0.40 -1.14 -10.36
C ILE A 231 1.78 -0.83 -9.84
N ASP A 232 2.45 -1.81 -9.23
CA ASP A 232 3.84 -1.67 -8.83
C ASP A 232 4.77 -1.67 -10.06
N GLY A 233 5.84 -0.88 -10.03
CA GLY A 233 6.85 -0.85 -11.11
C GLY A 233 7.63 -2.16 -11.29
N LEU A 234 7.54 -3.08 -10.33
CA LEU A 234 8.10 -4.44 -10.43
C LEU A 234 7.10 -5.48 -10.93
N THR A 235 5.83 -5.12 -11.14
CA THR A 235 4.81 -6.04 -11.63
C THR A 235 5.10 -6.45 -13.07
N THR A 236 5.02 -7.75 -13.34
CA THR A 236 5.16 -8.34 -14.67
C THR A 236 3.85 -8.96 -15.15
N TRP A 237 3.67 -9.05 -16.46
CA TRP A 237 2.54 -9.72 -17.10
C TRP A 237 2.99 -10.32 -18.43
N PRO A 238 2.24 -11.28 -19.00
CA PRO A 238 2.53 -11.89 -20.30
C PRO A 238 2.82 -10.85 -21.41
N ALA A 239 3.98 -10.97 -22.06
CA ALA A 239 4.50 -10.00 -23.03
C ALA A 239 3.80 -10.00 -24.40
N ASP A 240 3.06 -11.06 -24.72
CA ASP A 240 2.39 -11.24 -26.03
C ASP A 240 1.10 -10.43 -26.20
N GLU A 241 0.76 -9.57 -25.24
CA GLU A 241 -0.45 -8.76 -25.28
C GLU A 241 -0.13 -7.27 -25.49
N ALA A 242 -0.64 -6.71 -26.58
CA ALA A 242 -0.45 -5.30 -26.92
C ALA A 242 -1.07 -4.39 -25.84
N GLN A 243 -0.25 -3.50 -25.27
CA GLN A 243 -0.69 -2.43 -24.36
C GLN A 243 -1.66 -1.43 -25.03
N ASP A 244 -1.74 -1.46 -26.37
CA ASP A 244 -2.56 -0.61 -27.21
C ASP A 244 -4.07 -0.88 -27.08
N ASP A 245 -4.48 -2.04 -26.53
CA ASP A 245 -5.88 -2.44 -26.39
C ASP A 245 -6.52 -2.06 -25.03
N TRP A 246 -5.81 -1.32 -24.18
CA TRP A 246 -6.32 -0.98 -22.84
C TRP A 246 -7.27 0.23 -22.89
N LEU A 247 -8.43 0.15 -22.22
CA LEU A 247 -9.33 1.30 -22.07
C LEU A 247 -8.80 2.36 -21.10
N ALA A 248 -7.78 2.02 -20.31
CA ALA A 248 -7.23 2.86 -19.27
C ALA A 248 -6.66 4.15 -19.84
N ARG A 249 -7.30 5.28 -19.49
CA ARG A 249 -6.87 6.63 -19.86
C ARG A 249 -5.67 7.09 -19.04
N ARG A 250 -5.52 6.55 -17.84
CA ARG A 250 -4.37 6.76 -16.96
C ARG A 250 -3.81 5.45 -16.47
N LYS A 251 -2.49 5.31 -16.55
CA LYS A 251 -1.74 4.15 -16.09
C LYS A 251 -0.62 4.67 -15.20
N VAL A 252 -0.61 4.34 -13.93
CA VAL A 252 0.30 4.91 -12.93
C VAL A 252 1.12 3.80 -12.28
N LEU A 253 2.43 4.02 -12.17
CA LEU A 253 3.32 3.13 -11.43
C LEU A 253 3.54 3.60 -9.99
N LEU A 254 3.25 2.71 -9.05
CA LEU A 254 3.52 2.85 -7.62
C LEU A 254 4.98 2.39 -7.32
N GLY A 255 5.61 2.97 -6.30
CA GLY A 255 6.91 2.49 -5.79
C GLY A 255 8.16 2.91 -6.56
N VAL A 256 8.03 3.63 -7.68
CA VAL A 256 9.14 3.83 -8.67
C VAL A 256 10.12 4.95 -8.33
N ALA A 257 10.14 5.49 -7.11
CA ALA A 257 11.00 6.63 -6.75
C ALA A 257 12.51 6.42 -7.02
N GLN A 258 12.98 5.19 -7.24
CA GLN A 258 14.38 4.88 -7.53
C GLN A 258 14.74 4.54 -8.97
N ARG A 259 13.79 4.38 -9.91
CA ARG A 259 14.16 4.26 -11.34
C ARG A 259 14.54 5.59 -11.99
N ALA A 260 14.38 6.69 -11.24
CA ALA A 260 14.78 8.05 -11.63
C ALA A 260 16.31 8.25 -11.82
N GLN A 261 17.15 7.22 -11.67
CA GLN A 261 18.56 7.28 -12.07
C GLN A 261 18.91 6.46 -13.33
N GLY A 262 17.92 6.05 -14.15
CA GLY A 262 18.22 5.63 -15.53
C GLY A 262 17.25 4.65 -16.21
N GLY A 263 16.13 4.29 -15.60
CA GLY A 263 15.13 3.42 -16.25
C GLY A 263 13.90 4.20 -16.64
N ALA A 264 13.60 4.29 -17.94
CA ALA A 264 12.35 4.88 -18.42
C ALA A 264 11.14 4.13 -17.84
N CYS A 265 10.07 4.87 -17.55
CA CYS A 265 8.76 4.28 -17.31
C CYS A 265 8.36 3.48 -18.56
N PRO A 266 7.72 2.30 -18.45
CA PRO A 266 7.14 1.62 -19.60
C PRO A 266 6.24 2.57 -20.38
N ASP A 267 6.20 2.42 -21.71
CA ASP A 267 5.44 3.31 -22.57
C ASP A 267 3.97 3.41 -22.13
N GLY A 268 3.47 4.64 -22.01
CA GLY A 268 2.10 4.93 -21.57
C GLY A 268 1.86 4.94 -20.06
N PHE A 269 2.87 4.69 -19.23
CA PHE A 269 2.76 4.83 -17.77
C PHE A 269 3.36 6.14 -17.26
N GLU A 270 2.70 6.75 -16.28
CA GLU A 270 3.25 7.86 -15.49
C GLU A 270 3.72 7.36 -14.12
N CYS A 271 4.82 7.91 -13.60
CA CYS A 271 5.28 7.59 -12.26
C CYS A 271 4.39 8.29 -11.23
N ALA A 272 3.94 7.56 -10.22
CA ALA A 272 3.23 8.15 -9.09
C ALA A 272 4.09 9.20 -8.39
N SER A 273 3.48 10.32 -8.03
CA SER A 273 4.07 11.33 -7.15
C SER A 273 3.28 11.45 -5.85
N ASP A 274 3.95 11.86 -4.78
CA ASP A 274 3.30 12.08 -3.50
C ASP A 274 2.22 13.18 -3.59
N GLY A 275 1.01 12.88 -3.12
CA GLY A 275 -0.15 13.78 -3.23
C GLY A 275 -0.80 13.82 -4.61
N MET A 276 -0.44 12.92 -5.53
CA MET A 276 -1.09 12.82 -6.84
C MET A 276 -2.58 12.50 -6.67
N VAL A 277 -3.44 13.36 -7.22
CA VAL A 277 -4.90 13.18 -7.22
C VAL A 277 -5.34 12.68 -8.60
N ILE A 278 -6.15 11.63 -8.59
CA ILE A 278 -6.77 11.04 -9.77
C ILE A 278 -8.28 11.10 -9.58
N ASP A 279 -8.90 11.99 -10.34
CA ASP A 279 -10.35 12.07 -10.43
C ASP A 279 -10.83 11.13 -11.55
N LEU A 280 -11.72 10.21 -11.16
CA LEU A 280 -12.49 9.33 -12.04
C LEU A 280 -13.94 9.80 -11.96
#